data_AF-A0AAV9E9I5-F1
#
_entry.id   AF-A0AAV9E9I5-F1
#
_cell.length_a   1.000
_cell.length_b   1.000
_cell.length_c   1.000
_cell.angle_alpha   90.00
_cell.angle_beta   90.00
_cell.angle_gamma   90.00
#
_symmetry.space_group_name_H-M   'P 1'
#
loop_
_entity.id
_entity.type
_entity.pdbx_description
1 polymer ?
#
loop_
_entity_poly.entity_id
_entity_poly.type
_entity_poly.pdbx_seq_one_letter_code
_entity_poly.pdbx_strand_id
1 'polypeptide(L)'
;MDSLIENSRISCLFNESKSNLARVFEEAKRLAKEDPRRVIHSFKVGVALTLVSLLYYIRPVYYDGFGVSTMWAVLTVILIMEYSVGATIGKGLNRVVATVLGGSLGLGVHHLAKLLGEKGEPIFIAASVFLLDLLGLGHRRLSTVAVGVAACLCVSMFVCPVWAGEDLRHLVALNIELLASSLEGLSTEYFVENDKEGEDVGKDKKNPFKGYQSVLNSKSTQEALANFARWEPGHGQIQFLHPWKHYLKIGNLTCQCACRIQSLHLVLNSGNQPPLEMDTTSRLVLYKLSSESGKALSDLASSIRSMTTPSFDVTVLADKLKSIVFDAMLVPDTLKLATATSLLIEIVTCVERITGSVGELAQKASFEPHKALVDTDPTEAAEVVVLTMD
;
A
#
# COMPACT_ATOMS: atom_id res chain seq x y z
N MET A 1 53.74 13.70 -34.62
CA MET A 1 53.85 13.45 -33.17
C MET A 1 52.55 13.87 -32.47
N ASP A 2 52.01 15.05 -32.79
CA ASP A 2 50.76 15.56 -32.19
C ASP A 2 49.51 14.71 -32.45
N SER A 3 49.36 14.12 -33.65
CA SER A 3 48.21 13.25 -33.98
C SER A 3 48.18 11.94 -33.18
N LEU A 4 49.34 11.41 -32.79
CA LEU A 4 49.44 10.21 -31.94
C LEU A 4 49.12 10.53 -30.48
N ILE A 5 49.52 11.72 -30.02
CA ILE A 5 49.21 12.22 -28.66
C ILE A 5 47.71 12.50 -28.53
N GLU A 6 47.08 13.06 -29.56
CA GLU A 6 45.65 13.35 -29.59
C GLU A 6 44.80 12.07 -29.60
N ASN A 7 45.14 11.08 -30.43
CA ASN A 7 44.48 9.76 -30.41
C ASN A 7 44.64 9.04 -29.07
N SER A 8 45.82 9.14 -28.44
CA SER A 8 46.04 8.58 -27.10
C SER A 8 45.18 9.26 -26.03
N ARG A 9 44.96 10.58 -26.13
CA ARG A 9 44.09 11.33 -25.20
C ARG A 9 42.62 10.96 -25.39
N ILE A 10 42.15 10.84 -26.63
CA ILE A 10 40.76 10.42 -26.94
C ILE A 10 40.51 9.01 -26.41
N SER A 11 41.45 8.08 -26.60
CA SER A 11 41.33 6.72 -26.07
C SER A 11 41.33 6.68 -24.53
N CYS A 12 42.10 7.57 -23.88
CA CYS A 12 42.11 7.69 -22.42
C CYS A 12 40.76 8.20 -21.90
N LEU A 13 40.23 9.28 -22.48
CA LEU A 13 38.92 9.85 -22.14
C LEU A 13 37.78 8.83 -22.35
N PHE A 14 37.85 8.03 -23.42
CA PHE A 14 36.87 6.99 -23.68
C PHE A 14 36.93 5.87 -22.62
N ASN A 15 38.12 5.42 -22.24
CA ASN A 15 38.28 4.41 -21.19
C ASN A 15 37.88 4.93 -19.80
N GLU A 16 38.18 6.20 -19.50
CA GLU A 16 37.75 6.86 -18.27
C GLU A 16 36.23 7.03 -18.21
N SER A 17 35.59 7.38 -19.32
CA SER A 17 34.12 7.42 -19.42
C SER A 17 33.51 6.03 -19.21
N LYS A 18 34.08 4.99 -19.83
CA LYS A 18 33.63 3.61 -19.69
C LYS A 18 33.78 3.08 -18.26
N SER A 19 34.89 3.37 -17.58
CA SER A 19 35.12 2.95 -16.19
C SER A 19 34.19 3.69 -15.21
N ASN A 20 33.98 4.99 -15.42
CA ASN A 20 33.01 5.77 -14.65
C ASN A 20 31.58 5.24 -14.82
N LEU A 21 31.18 4.90 -16.06
CA LEU A 21 29.87 4.31 -16.34
C LEU A 21 29.71 2.94 -15.66
N ALA A 22 30.73 2.10 -15.70
CA ALA A 22 30.72 0.79 -15.03
C ALA A 22 30.58 0.94 -13.51
N ARG A 23 31.27 1.91 -12.89
CA ARG A 23 31.16 2.19 -11.45
C ARG A 23 29.75 2.66 -11.08
N VAL A 24 29.17 3.59 -11.84
CA VAL A 24 27.79 4.06 -11.64
C VAL A 24 26.79 2.90 -11.77
N PHE A 25 27.00 1.99 -12.72
CA PHE A 25 26.13 0.82 -12.90
C PHE A 25 26.20 -0.15 -11.70
N GLU A 26 27.39 -0.43 -11.16
CA GLU A 26 27.50 -1.27 -9.95
C GLU A 26 26.91 -0.61 -8.70
N GLU A 27 27.11 0.70 -8.53
CA GLU A 27 26.42 1.44 -7.45
C GLU A 27 24.90 1.42 -7.62
N ALA A 28 24.40 1.65 -8.85
CA ALA A 28 22.97 1.59 -9.14
C ALA A 28 22.40 0.18 -8.88
N LYS A 29 23.14 -0.88 -9.23
CA LYS A 29 22.77 -2.27 -8.98
C LYS A 29 22.76 -2.60 -7.48
N ARG A 30 23.70 -2.06 -6.70
CA ARG A 30 23.70 -2.18 -5.24
C ARG A 30 22.50 -1.44 -4.64
N LEU A 31 22.27 -0.19 -5.04
CA LEU A 31 21.13 0.62 -4.60
C LEU A 31 19.80 -0.02 -4.99
N ALA A 32 19.72 -0.66 -6.16
CA ALA A 32 18.52 -1.38 -6.60
C ALA A 32 18.24 -2.63 -5.76
N LYS A 33 19.28 -3.30 -5.22
CA LYS A 33 19.09 -4.39 -4.26
C LYS A 33 18.64 -3.89 -2.88
N GLU A 34 19.13 -2.73 -2.46
CA GLU A 34 18.78 -2.12 -1.18
C GLU A 34 17.37 -1.51 -1.18
N ASP A 35 17.02 -0.76 -2.23
CA ASP A 35 15.72 -0.11 -2.40
C ASP A 35 15.33 0.03 -3.90
N PRO A 36 14.72 -1.02 -4.50
CA PRO A 36 14.36 -1.00 -5.91
C PRO A 36 13.32 0.08 -6.24
N ARG A 37 12.48 0.44 -5.27
CA ARG A 37 11.38 1.41 -5.45
C ARG A 37 11.94 2.81 -5.63
N ARG A 38 12.94 3.18 -4.82
CA ARG A 38 13.63 4.48 -4.94
C ARG A 38 14.35 4.63 -6.26
N VAL A 39 14.96 3.56 -6.79
CA VAL A 39 15.64 3.60 -8.09
C VAL A 39 14.62 3.83 -9.21
N ILE A 40 13.51 3.10 -9.22
CA ILE A 40 12.43 3.29 -10.21
C ILE A 40 11.89 4.72 -10.16
N HIS A 41 11.62 5.24 -8.96
CA HIS A 41 11.13 6.62 -8.81
C HIS A 41 12.14 7.66 -9.32
N SER A 42 13.41 7.54 -8.94
CA SER A 42 14.46 8.46 -9.40
C SER A 42 14.60 8.44 -10.92
N PHE A 43 14.49 7.25 -11.53
CA PHE A 43 14.47 7.10 -12.98
C PHE A 43 13.24 7.78 -13.61
N LYS A 44 12.03 7.57 -13.06
CA LYS A 44 10.80 8.25 -13.52
C LYS A 44 10.94 9.78 -13.47
N VAL A 45 11.48 10.32 -12.38
CA VAL A 45 11.72 11.77 -12.24
C VAL A 45 12.66 12.26 -13.36
N GLY A 46 13.76 11.55 -13.61
CA GLY A 46 14.69 11.88 -14.70
C GLY A 46 14.03 11.85 -16.08
N VAL A 47 13.23 10.82 -16.38
CA VAL A 47 12.49 10.71 -17.66
C VAL A 47 11.46 11.84 -17.79
N ALA A 48 10.76 12.22 -16.71
CA ALA A 48 9.80 13.32 -16.77
C ALA A 48 10.48 14.69 -16.96
N LEU A 49 11.60 14.93 -16.28
CA LEU A 49 12.37 16.16 -16.44
C LEU A 49 12.96 16.29 -17.86
N THR A 50 13.49 15.20 -18.41
CA THR A 50 14.00 15.17 -19.79
C THR A 50 12.87 15.33 -20.80
N LEU A 51 11.70 14.70 -20.60
CA LEU A 51 10.53 14.89 -21.43
C LEU A 51 10.04 16.35 -21.41
N VAL A 52 9.90 16.97 -20.23
CA VAL A 52 9.51 18.39 -20.11
C VAL A 52 10.54 19.30 -20.77
N SER A 53 11.84 19.02 -20.59
CA SER A 53 12.91 19.77 -21.24
C SER A 53 12.87 19.63 -22.76
N LEU A 54 12.62 18.42 -23.27
CA LEU A 54 12.53 18.15 -24.71
C LEU A 54 11.29 18.81 -25.35
N LEU A 55 10.14 18.76 -24.68
CA LEU A 55 8.91 19.42 -25.13
C LEU A 55 9.08 20.93 -25.30
N TYR A 56 9.96 21.54 -24.51
CA TYR A 56 10.32 22.95 -24.66
C TYR A 56 11.09 23.23 -25.96
N TYR A 57 11.96 22.31 -26.40
CA TYR A 57 12.72 22.48 -27.65
C TYR A 57 11.91 22.18 -28.92
N ILE A 58 10.89 21.32 -28.86
CA ILE A 58 10.18 20.82 -30.05
C ILE A 58 9.03 21.73 -30.52
N ARG A 59 8.51 22.63 -29.67
CA ARG A 59 7.33 23.46 -30.00
C ARG A 59 7.73 24.92 -30.31
N PRO A 60 7.36 25.47 -31.49
CA PRO A 60 7.46 26.92 -31.73
C PRO A 60 6.55 27.75 -30.79
N VAL A 61 5.46 27.14 -30.27
CA VAL A 61 4.51 27.77 -29.33
C VAL A 61 5.13 28.11 -27.96
N TYR A 62 6.19 27.41 -27.54
CA TYR A 62 6.84 27.63 -26.23
C TYR A 62 7.97 28.67 -26.29
N TYR A 63 8.63 28.77 -27.44
CA TYR A 63 9.79 29.63 -27.63
C TYR A 63 9.39 31.13 -27.65
N ASP A 64 8.26 31.47 -28.27
CA ASP A 64 7.83 32.87 -28.48
C ASP A 64 7.10 33.54 -27.28
N GLY A 65 7.08 32.93 -26.08
CA GLY A 65 6.42 33.59 -24.94
C GLY A 65 6.59 33.02 -23.52
N PHE A 66 7.25 31.88 -23.32
CA PHE A 66 7.19 31.17 -22.03
C PHE A 66 8.51 31.07 -21.24
N GLY A 67 9.56 31.81 -21.61
CA GLY A 67 10.92 31.66 -21.04
C GLY A 67 11.01 31.55 -19.50
N VAL A 68 10.33 32.42 -18.74
CA VAL A 68 10.29 32.37 -17.25
C VAL A 68 9.28 31.34 -16.73
N SER A 69 8.28 30.96 -17.54
CA SER A 69 7.24 29.98 -17.17
C SER A 69 7.73 28.54 -17.24
N THR A 70 8.83 28.24 -17.93
CA THR A 70 9.42 26.89 -17.99
C THR A 70 9.87 26.37 -16.62
N MET A 71 10.34 27.28 -15.74
CA MET A 71 10.65 26.92 -14.35
C MET A 71 9.45 26.29 -13.64
N TRP A 72 8.22 26.76 -13.92
CA TRP A 72 7.02 26.22 -13.29
C TRP A 72 6.72 24.79 -13.72
N ALA A 73 7.00 24.41 -14.97
CA ALA A 73 6.83 23.03 -15.44
C ALA A 73 7.84 22.10 -14.74
N VAL A 74 9.11 22.48 -14.69
CA VAL A 74 10.18 21.71 -14.02
C VAL A 74 9.90 21.58 -12.51
N LEU A 75 9.55 22.68 -11.84
CA LEU A 75 9.15 22.66 -10.42
C LEU A 75 7.92 21.79 -10.20
N THR A 76 6.97 21.78 -11.13
CA THR A 76 5.77 20.93 -11.06
C THR A 76 6.15 19.45 -11.10
N VAL A 77 7.10 19.06 -11.96
CA VAL A 77 7.62 17.67 -11.98
C VAL A 77 8.20 17.31 -10.61
N ILE A 78 9.09 18.14 -10.08
CA ILE A 78 9.75 17.90 -8.79
C ILE A 78 8.75 17.82 -7.62
N LEU A 79 7.71 18.65 -7.64
CA LEU A 79 6.74 18.74 -6.54
C LEU A 79 5.67 17.63 -6.56
N ILE A 80 5.33 17.09 -7.73
CA ILE A 80 4.15 16.25 -7.91
C ILE A 80 4.50 14.82 -8.24
N MET A 81 5.65 14.59 -8.88
CA MET A 81 6.08 13.25 -9.19
C MET A 81 6.19 12.44 -7.90
N GLU A 82 5.45 11.36 -7.85
CA GLU A 82 5.41 10.45 -6.71
C GLU A 82 5.76 9.05 -7.15
N TYR A 83 5.99 8.17 -6.18
CA TYR A 83 6.31 6.78 -6.48
C TYR A 83 5.14 6.07 -7.21
N SER A 84 3.90 6.30 -6.75
CA SER A 84 2.70 5.69 -7.32
C SER A 84 1.95 6.61 -8.30
N VAL A 85 1.21 5.98 -9.22
CA VAL A 85 0.38 6.67 -10.20
C VAL A 85 -0.73 7.46 -9.51
N GLY A 86 -1.44 6.83 -8.56
CA GLY A 86 -2.53 7.48 -7.82
C GLY A 86 -2.07 8.71 -7.01
N ALA A 87 -0.89 8.65 -6.38
CA ALA A 87 -0.33 9.80 -5.68
C ALA A 87 0.03 10.94 -6.64
N THR A 88 0.59 10.61 -7.81
CA THR A 88 0.92 11.59 -8.86
C THR A 88 -0.35 12.27 -9.40
N ILE A 89 -1.43 11.50 -9.65
CA ILE A 89 -2.73 12.04 -10.08
C ILE A 89 -3.31 12.97 -9.01
N GLY A 90 -3.38 12.53 -7.75
CA GLY A 90 -3.93 13.31 -6.65
C GLY A 90 -3.17 14.62 -6.42
N LYS A 91 -1.83 14.57 -6.38
CA LYS A 91 -0.99 15.77 -6.25
C LYS A 91 -1.07 16.66 -7.50
N GLY A 92 -1.15 16.07 -8.69
CA GLY A 92 -1.32 16.76 -9.97
C GLY A 92 -2.58 17.59 -10.01
N LEU A 93 -3.72 16.98 -9.68
CA LEU A 93 -5.00 17.68 -9.63
C LEU A 93 -5.01 18.75 -8.55
N ASN A 94 -4.51 18.44 -7.35
CA ASN A 94 -4.41 19.43 -6.27
C ASN A 94 -3.55 20.64 -6.67
N ARG A 95 -2.47 20.44 -7.43
CA ARG A 95 -1.67 21.55 -7.97
C ARG A 95 -2.46 22.42 -8.95
N VAL A 96 -3.16 21.79 -9.90
CA VAL A 96 -3.94 22.51 -10.90
C VAL A 96 -5.03 23.34 -10.20
N VAL A 97 -5.78 22.71 -9.28
CA VAL A 97 -6.81 23.39 -8.48
C VAL A 97 -6.21 24.53 -7.66
N ALA A 98 -5.07 24.32 -6.98
CA ALA A 98 -4.42 25.38 -6.22
C ALA A 98 -3.99 26.56 -7.11
N THR A 99 -3.52 26.29 -8.33
CA THR A 99 -3.12 27.33 -9.30
C THR A 99 -4.34 28.12 -9.79
N VAL A 100 -5.45 27.42 -10.08
CA VAL A 100 -6.72 28.04 -10.47
C VAL A 100 -7.30 28.88 -9.33
N LEU A 101 -7.33 28.33 -8.10
CA LEU A 101 -7.84 29.04 -6.92
C LEU A 101 -7.01 30.29 -6.62
N GLY A 102 -5.69 30.19 -6.68
CA GLY A 102 -4.79 31.35 -6.55
C GLY A 102 -5.08 32.41 -7.61
N GLY A 103 -5.31 32.01 -8.86
CA GLY A 103 -5.73 32.90 -9.94
C GLY A 103 -7.09 33.57 -9.68
N SER A 104 -8.09 32.78 -9.26
CA SER A 104 -9.45 33.28 -9.01
C SER A 104 -9.54 34.19 -7.78
N LEU A 105 -8.72 33.97 -6.75
CA LEU A 105 -8.63 34.87 -5.60
C LEU A 105 -8.15 36.27 -6.04
N GLY A 106 -7.24 36.35 -7.00
CA GLY A 106 -6.84 37.62 -7.62
C GLY A 106 -8.02 38.36 -8.28
N LEU A 107 -8.92 37.64 -8.95
CA LEU A 107 -10.16 38.20 -9.51
C LEU A 107 -11.14 38.65 -8.41
N GLY A 108 -11.25 37.88 -7.33
CA GLY A 108 -12.11 38.21 -6.18
C GLY A 108 -11.70 39.51 -5.48
N VAL A 109 -10.39 39.71 -5.26
CA VAL A 109 -9.85 40.94 -4.69
C VAL A 109 -10.17 42.15 -5.56
N HIS A 110 -10.10 42.00 -6.89
CA HIS A 110 -10.50 43.06 -7.82
C HIS A 110 -11.99 43.41 -7.76
N HIS A 111 -12.84 42.39 -7.68
CA HIS A 111 -14.27 42.61 -7.54
C HIS A 111 -14.62 43.31 -6.23
N LEU A 112 -13.91 42.97 -5.14
CA LEU A 112 -14.04 43.62 -3.84
C LEU A 112 -13.51 45.06 -3.85
N ALA A 113 -12.39 45.32 -4.53
CA ALA A 113 -11.82 46.66 -4.70
C ALA A 113 -12.77 47.60 -5.47
N LYS A 114 -13.50 47.08 -6.47
CA LYS A 114 -14.53 47.83 -7.21
C LYS A 114 -15.73 48.25 -6.35
N LEU A 115 -16.06 47.49 -5.31
CA LEU A 115 -17.18 47.80 -4.41
C LEU A 115 -16.86 48.93 -3.41
N LEU A 116 -15.59 49.30 -3.24
CA LEU A 116 -15.13 50.25 -2.21
C LEU A 116 -15.17 51.74 -2.61
N GLY A 117 -15.62 52.09 -3.83
CA GLY A 117 -15.89 53.48 -4.24
C GLY A 117 -14.67 54.41 -4.40
N GLU A 118 -14.91 55.68 -4.72
CA GLU A 118 -13.97 56.70 -5.30
C GLU A 118 -12.62 56.95 -4.60
N LYS A 119 -12.35 56.40 -3.41
CA LYS A 119 -10.99 56.41 -2.82
C LYS A 119 -10.11 55.24 -3.30
N GLY A 120 -10.66 54.33 -4.09
CA GLY A 120 -10.01 53.13 -4.60
C GLY A 120 -9.30 53.30 -5.93
N GLU A 121 -9.25 54.48 -6.54
CA GLU A 121 -8.63 54.72 -7.85
C GLU A 121 -7.17 54.20 -7.99
N PRO A 122 -6.24 54.45 -7.03
CA PRO A 122 -4.90 53.87 -7.08
C PRO A 122 -4.90 52.35 -6.83
N ILE A 123 -5.82 51.85 -6.00
CA ILE A 123 -6.00 50.41 -5.74
C ILE A 123 -6.55 49.72 -7.00
N PHE A 124 -7.40 50.40 -7.77
CA PHE A 124 -7.98 49.91 -9.01
C PHE A 124 -6.95 49.87 -10.14
N ILE A 125 -6.10 50.89 -10.26
CA ILE A 125 -4.99 50.90 -11.22
C ILE A 125 -3.97 49.82 -10.85
N ALA A 126 -3.57 49.72 -9.58
CA ALA A 126 -2.68 48.67 -9.12
C ALA A 126 -3.29 47.27 -9.30
N ALA A 127 -4.57 47.08 -8.97
CA ALA A 127 -5.28 45.80 -9.11
C ALA A 127 -5.50 45.43 -10.57
N SER A 128 -5.80 46.38 -11.47
CA SER A 128 -6.02 46.11 -12.90
C SER A 128 -4.73 45.76 -13.64
N VAL A 129 -3.62 46.45 -13.34
CA VAL A 129 -2.29 46.07 -13.84
C VAL A 129 -1.89 44.70 -13.29
N PHE A 130 -2.11 44.46 -12.00
CA PHE A 130 -1.87 43.16 -11.38
C PHE A 130 -2.77 42.06 -11.99
N LEU A 131 -4.01 42.36 -12.39
CA LEU A 131 -4.96 41.42 -13.02
C LEU A 131 -4.59 41.10 -14.47
N LEU A 132 -4.18 42.10 -15.24
CA LEU A 132 -3.71 41.93 -16.62
C LEU A 132 -2.48 41.03 -16.64
N ASP A 133 -1.57 41.25 -15.69
CA ASP A 133 -0.46 40.34 -15.45
C ASP A 133 -0.98 38.98 -14.95
N LEU A 134 -1.94 38.90 -14.02
CA LEU A 134 -2.42 37.62 -13.49
C LEU A 134 -3.19 36.77 -14.50
N LEU A 135 -3.95 37.35 -15.42
CA LEU A 135 -4.70 36.65 -16.46
C LEU A 135 -3.77 36.20 -17.59
N GLY A 136 -2.90 37.10 -18.06
CA GLY A 136 -1.91 36.80 -19.09
C GLY A 136 -0.85 35.80 -18.60
N LEU A 137 -0.32 36.01 -17.40
CA LEU A 137 0.65 35.14 -16.75
C LEU A 137 -0.02 33.91 -16.14
N GLY A 138 -1.29 33.98 -15.73
CA GLY A 138 -2.05 32.87 -15.19
C GLY A 138 -2.41 31.83 -16.25
N HIS A 139 -2.86 32.24 -17.44
CA HIS A 139 -3.06 31.30 -18.54
C HIS A 139 -1.75 30.62 -18.94
N ARG A 140 -0.66 31.40 -18.98
CA ARG A 140 0.68 30.85 -19.29
C ARG A 140 1.14 29.88 -18.21
N ARG A 141 1.08 30.26 -16.93
CA ARG A 141 1.46 29.42 -15.79
C ARG A 141 0.60 28.17 -15.70
N LEU A 142 -0.72 28.30 -15.81
CA LEU A 142 -1.66 27.18 -15.81
C LEU A 142 -1.37 26.20 -16.93
N SER A 143 -1.11 26.69 -18.16
CA SER A 143 -0.73 25.84 -19.29
C SER A 143 0.60 25.11 -19.04
N THR A 144 1.63 25.80 -18.51
CA THR A 144 2.91 25.14 -18.17
C THR A 144 2.79 24.13 -17.02
N VAL A 145 1.99 24.42 -16.00
CA VAL A 145 1.68 23.48 -14.91
C VAL A 145 0.92 22.28 -15.45
N ALA A 146 -0.06 22.50 -16.31
CA ALA A 146 -0.81 21.43 -16.96
C ALA A 146 0.09 20.52 -17.82
N VAL A 147 1.05 21.08 -18.55
CA VAL A 147 2.03 20.29 -19.31
C VAL A 147 2.99 19.53 -18.41
N GLY A 148 3.46 20.13 -17.31
CA GLY A 148 4.25 19.41 -16.31
C GLY A 148 3.47 18.23 -15.70
N VAL A 149 2.21 18.46 -15.31
CA VAL A 149 1.33 17.40 -14.79
C VAL A 149 1.10 16.31 -15.84
N ALA A 150 0.79 16.68 -17.09
CA ALA A 150 0.57 15.72 -18.17
C ALA A 150 1.83 14.86 -18.42
N ALA A 151 3.02 15.47 -18.48
CA ALA A 151 4.28 14.76 -18.62
C ALA A 151 4.51 13.77 -17.46
N CYS A 152 4.27 14.19 -16.22
CA CYS A 152 4.35 13.29 -15.05
C CYS A 152 3.38 12.12 -15.16
N LEU A 153 2.13 12.35 -15.56
CA LEU A 153 1.13 11.30 -15.71
C LEU A 153 1.52 10.32 -16.82
N CYS A 154 1.96 10.80 -17.97
CA CYS A 154 2.45 9.96 -19.05
C CYS A 154 3.61 9.07 -18.57
N VAL A 155 4.62 9.65 -17.93
CA VAL A 155 5.76 8.87 -17.44
C VAL A 155 5.33 7.86 -16.37
N SER A 156 4.50 8.26 -15.40
CA SER A 156 4.04 7.36 -14.34
C SER A 156 3.17 6.21 -14.86
N MET A 157 2.41 6.41 -15.94
CA MET A 157 1.58 5.36 -16.56
C MET A 157 2.39 4.43 -17.48
N PHE A 158 3.32 4.95 -18.28
CA PHE A 158 4.03 4.16 -19.29
C PHE A 158 5.38 3.59 -18.83
N VAL A 159 6.05 4.22 -17.87
CA VAL A 159 7.36 3.78 -17.38
C VAL A 159 7.17 3.04 -16.06
N CYS A 160 7.13 1.71 -16.10
CA CYS A 160 7.00 0.85 -14.90
C CYS A 160 5.90 1.35 -13.93
N PRO A 161 4.61 1.22 -14.29
CA PRO A 161 3.52 1.72 -13.46
C PRO A 161 3.56 1.07 -12.08
N VAL A 162 3.31 1.89 -11.08
CA VAL A 162 3.35 1.50 -9.67
C VAL A 162 2.03 1.89 -9.05
N TRP A 163 1.36 0.91 -8.43
CA TRP A 163 0.01 1.03 -7.91
C TRP A 163 0.00 0.97 -6.38
N ALA A 164 -0.43 2.05 -5.73
CA ALA A 164 -0.66 2.10 -4.29
C ALA A 164 -1.80 1.18 -3.84
N GLY A 165 -2.79 0.94 -4.70
CA GLY A 165 -3.87 -0.01 -4.41
C GLY A 165 -3.36 -1.44 -4.22
N GLU A 166 -2.39 -1.85 -5.04
CA GLU A 166 -1.73 -3.16 -4.94
C GLU A 166 -0.93 -3.28 -3.64
N ASP A 167 -0.15 -2.24 -3.31
CA ASP A 167 0.59 -2.16 -2.06
C ASP A 167 -0.34 -2.23 -0.85
N LEU A 168 -1.52 -1.58 -0.90
CA LEU A 168 -2.53 -1.66 0.15
C LEU A 168 -3.07 -3.08 0.32
N ARG A 169 -3.42 -3.74 -0.79
CA ARG A 169 -3.91 -5.13 -0.79
C ARG A 169 -2.90 -6.06 -0.14
N HIS A 170 -1.64 -6.00 -0.57
CA HIS A 170 -0.57 -6.80 0.01
C HIS A 170 -0.31 -6.48 1.48
N LEU A 171 -0.35 -5.21 1.89
CA LEU A 171 -0.17 -4.80 3.28
C LEU A 171 -1.30 -5.30 4.18
N VAL A 172 -2.56 -5.19 3.74
CA VAL A 172 -3.71 -5.72 4.48
C VAL A 172 -3.63 -7.24 4.62
N ALA A 173 -3.34 -7.96 3.54
CA ALA A 173 -3.15 -9.41 3.58
C ALA A 173 -2.00 -9.80 4.53
N LEU A 174 -0.85 -9.11 4.43
CA LEU A 174 0.30 -9.34 5.30
C LEU A 174 -0.03 -9.10 6.77
N ASN A 175 -0.80 -8.07 7.09
CA ASN A 175 -1.19 -7.80 8.47
C ASN A 175 -2.13 -8.87 9.03
N ILE A 176 -3.03 -9.41 8.23
CA ILE A 176 -3.87 -10.55 8.62
C ILE A 176 -3.00 -11.80 8.83
N GLU A 177 -2.00 -12.04 7.97
CA GLU A 177 -1.04 -13.15 8.13
C GLU A 177 -0.19 -13.01 9.41
N LEU A 178 0.24 -11.79 9.74
CA LEU A 178 0.96 -11.51 10.98
C LEU A 178 0.08 -11.76 12.22
N LEU A 179 -1.23 -11.49 12.10
CA LEU A 179 -2.20 -11.79 13.14
C LEU A 179 -2.40 -13.31 13.29
N ALA A 180 -2.53 -14.03 12.16
CA ALA A 180 -2.63 -15.49 12.12
C ALA A 180 -1.44 -16.17 12.82
N SER A 181 -0.23 -15.81 12.40
CA SER A 181 1.01 -16.33 12.99
C SER A 181 1.21 -15.93 14.46
N SER A 182 0.68 -14.78 14.90
CA SER A 182 0.67 -14.43 16.33
C SER A 182 -0.26 -15.33 17.15
N LEU A 183 -1.44 -15.68 16.62
CA LEU A 183 -2.37 -16.63 17.26
C LEU A 183 -1.82 -18.06 17.29
N GLU A 184 -1.22 -18.52 16.19
CA GLU A 184 -0.58 -19.83 16.16
C GLU A 184 0.66 -19.89 17.07
N GLY A 185 1.41 -18.79 17.18
CA GLY A 185 2.52 -18.63 18.13
C GLY A 185 2.08 -18.83 19.58
N LEU A 186 0.94 -18.25 19.99
CA LEU A 186 0.32 -18.49 21.30
C LEU A 186 0.02 -19.97 21.53
N SER A 187 -0.42 -20.70 20.50
CA SER A 187 -0.74 -22.13 20.65
C SER A 187 0.50 -23.01 20.86
N THR A 188 1.65 -22.64 20.29
CA THR A 188 2.86 -23.48 20.25
C THR A 188 3.78 -23.27 21.45
N GLU A 189 3.90 -22.05 21.96
CA GLU A 189 4.75 -21.74 23.13
C GLU A 189 4.26 -22.46 24.40
N TYR A 190 2.94 -22.57 24.58
CA TYR A 190 2.32 -23.24 25.74
C TYR A 190 2.40 -24.77 25.75
N PHE A 191 2.62 -25.41 24.59
CA PHE A 191 2.76 -26.87 24.50
C PHE A 191 4.22 -27.32 24.50
N VAL A 192 5.14 -26.51 23.96
CA VAL A 192 6.58 -26.83 23.90
C VAL A 192 7.27 -26.70 25.27
N GLU A 193 6.69 -25.95 26.21
CA GLU A 193 7.20 -25.82 27.57
C GLU A 193 7.12 -27.13 28.40
N ASN A 194 6.46 -28.18 27.89
CA ASN A 194 6.36 -29.48 28.57
C ASN A 194 7.39 -30.53 28.11
N ASP A 195 8.21 -30.29 27.06
CA ASP A 195 8.97 -31.38 26.43
C ASP A 195 10.47 -31.12 26.14
N LYS A 196 11.11 -30.06 26.64
CA LYS A 196 12.55 -29.86 26.39
C LYS A 196 13.38 -29.37 27.59
N GLU A 197 13.84 -30.31 28.40
CA GLU A 197 15.27 -30.38 28.72
C GLU A 197 15.99 -30.93 27.47
N GLY A 198 16.80 -30.10 26.80
CA GLY A 198 17.74 -30.57 25.78
C GLY A 198 17.58 -29.97 24.39
N GLU A 199 18.71 -29.45 23.90
CA GLU A 199 19.08 -29.12 22.53
C GLU A 199 18.70 -27.74 21.95
N ASP A 200 19.73 -26.89 22.02
CA ASP A 200 20.13 -25.83 21.10
C ASP A 200 19.96 -26.23 19.62
N VAL A 201 19.14 -25.47 18.90
CA VAL A 201 19.35 -25.22 17.46
C VAL A 201 18.96 -23.79 17.16
N GLY A 202 19.98 -22.94 17.01
CA GLY A 202 19.89 -21.62 16.40
C GLY A 202 19.25 -21.67 15.01
N LYS A 203 18.04 -21.14 14.91
CA LYS A 203 17.53 -20.46 13.72
C LYS A 203 16.86 -19.20 14.22
N ASP A 204 17.13 -18.07 13.56
CA ASP A 204 16.45 -16.78 13.75
C ASP A 204 14.92 -16.95 13.64
N LYS A 205 14.29 -17.42 14.71
CA LYS A 205 12.84 -17.36 14.90
C LYS A 205 12.56 -15.90 15.15
N LYS A 206 12.23 -15.16 14.09
CA LYS A 206 11.55 -13.86 14.21
C LYS A 206 10.43 -14.06 15.22
N ASN A 207 10.54 -13.43 16.38
CA ASN A 207 9.62 -13.62 17.49
C ASN A 207 8.17 -13.50 16.96
N PRO A 208 7.33 -14.55 17.02
CA PRO A 208 5.95 -14.53 16.49
C PRO A 208 5.17 -13.31 16.99
N PHE A 209 5.47 -12.91 18.21
CA PHE A 209 4.90 -11.77 18.94
C PHE A 209 5.36 -10.38 18.46
N LYS A 210 6.25 -10.27 17.47
CA LYS A 210 6.53 -9.01 16.77
C LYS A 210 5.46 -8.69 15.72
N GLY A 211 4.67 -9.69 15.31
CA GLY A 211 3.67 -9.59 14.25
C GLY A 211 2.60 -8.54 14.54
N TYR A 212 1.91 -8.65 15.68
CA TYR A 212 0.85 -7.70 16.06
C TYR A 212 1.36 -6.26 16.23
N GLN A 213 2.60 -6.05 16.67
CA GLN A 213 3.19 -4.71 16.79
C GLN A 213 3.41 -4.07 15.41
N SER A 214 3.83 -4.86 14.43
CA SER A 214 3.94 -4.41 13.03
C SER A 214 2.59 -3.99 12.47
N VAL A 215 1.52 -4.74 12.79
CA VAL A 215 0.14 -4.39 12.39
C VAL A 215 -0.23 -3.00 12.93
N LEU A 216 -0.03 -2.75 14.23
CA LEU A 216 -0.37 -1.47 14.87
C LEU A 216 0.38 -0.28 14.27
N ASN A 217 1.66 -0.46 13.93
CA ASN A 217 2.49 0.59 13.34
C ASN A 217 2.14 0.89 11.87
N SER A 218 1.42 -0.02 11.19
CA SER A 218 1.11 0.12 9.77
C SER A 218 -0.11 1.01 9.44
N LYS A 219 -0.87 1.45 10.45
CA LYS A 219 -2.17 2.11 10.25
C LYS A 219 -2.09 3.37 9.38
N SER A 220 -1.14 4.26 9.66
CA SER A 220 -0.95 5.50 8.87
C SER A 220 -0.58 5.20 7.42
N THR A 221 0.17 4.12 7.19
CA THR A 221 0.56 3.68 5.84
C THR A 221 -0.65 3.17 5.07
N GLN A 222 -1.53 2.40 5.70
CA GLN A 222 -2.78 1.93 5.09
C GLN A 222 -3.68 3.10 4.65
N GLU A 223 -3.85 4.10 5.53
CA GLU A 223 -4.65 5.29 5.24
C GLU A 223 -4.06 6.10 4.07
N ALA A 224 -2.74 6.29 4.06
CA ALA A 224 -2.05 6.96 2.96
C ALA A 224 -2.23 6.21 1.62
N LEU A 225 -2.00 4.90 1.61
CA LEU A 225 -2.14 4.08 0.41
C LEU A 225 -3.58 4.06 -0.11
N ALA A 226 -4.58 3.97 0.77
CA ALA A 226 -5.99 4.04 0.37
C ALA A 226 -6.38 5.38 -0.24
N ASN A 227 -5.83 6.49 0.28
CA ASN A 227 -6.04 7.82 -0.27
C ASN A 227 -5.45 7.95 -1.68
N PHE A 228 -4.28 7.35 -1.93
CA PHE A 228 -3.67 7.33 -3.27
C PHE A 228 -4.40 6.39 -4.22
N ALA A 229 -4.78 5.20 -3.77
CA ALA A 229 -5.46 4.19 -4.57
C ALA A 229 -6.81 4.67 -5.13
N ARG A 230 -7.50 5.59 -4.45
CA ARG A 230 -8.74 6.21 -4.93
C ARG A 230 -8.59 6.94 -6.26
N TRP A 231 -7.39 7.41 -6.58
CA TRP A 231 -7.10 8.15 -7.82
C TRP A 231 -6.66 7.25 -8.96
N GLU A 232 -6.50 5.95 -8.74
CA GLU A 232 -5.96 5.05 -9.75
C GLU A 232 -7.01 4.69 -10.80
N PRO A 233 -6.63 4.66 -12.09
CA PRO A 233 -7.44 3.98 -13.11
C PRO A 233 -7.52 2.48 -12.79
N GLY A 234 -8.51 1.79 -13.37
CA GLY A 234 -8.58 0.33 -13.27
C GLY A 234 -7.35 -0.33 -13.92
N HIS A 235 -6.80 -1.35 -13.27
CA HIS A 235 -5.61 -2.08 -13.72
C HIS A 235 -5.63 -3.53 -13.24
N GLY A 236 -5.10 -4.46 -14.03
CA GLY A 236 -5.06 -5.88 -13.67
C GLY A 236 -6.43 -6.44 -13.30
N GLN A 237 -6.56 -7.00 -12.09
CA GLN A 237 -7.80 -7.50 -11.50
C GLN A 237 -8.60 -6.43 -10.74
N ILE A 238 -8.04 -5.23 -10.59
CA ILE A 238 -8.66 -4.12 -9.86
C ILE A 238 -9.49 -3.31 -10.85
N GLN A 239 -10.81 -3.31 -10.65
CA GLN A 239 -11.74 -2.56 -11.47
C GLN A 239 -11.70 -1.06 -11.16
N PHE A 240 -12.21 -0.26 -12.10
CA PHE A 240 -12.44 1.16 -11.85
C PHE A 240 -13.44 1.32 -10.69
N LEU A 241 -13.19 2.26 -9.78
CA LEU A 241 -13.97 2.46 -8.54
C LEU A 241 -13.94 1.28 -7.55
N HIS A 242 -12.78 0.65 -7.41
CA HIS A 242 -12.55 -0.42 -6.43
C HIS A 242 -12.91 -0.01 -4.98
N PRO A 243 -13.45 -0.92 -4.14
CA PRO A 243 -13.95 -0.61 -2.80
C PRO A 243 -12.86 -0.41 -1.73
N TRP A 244 -11.90 0.50 -1.94
CA TRP A 244 -10.76 0.78 -1.04
C TRP A 244 -11.14 1.06 0.43
N LYS A 245 -12.33 1.62 0.67
CA LYS A 245 -12.85 1.84 2.05
C LYS A 245 -13.01 0.54 2.84
N HIS A 246 -13.27 -0.59 2.17
CA HIS A 246 -13.41 -1.89 2.84
C HIS A 246 -12.06 -2.45 3.29
N TYR A 247 -10.97 -2.18 2.54
CA TYR A 247 -9.62 -2.50 3.00
C TYR A 247 -9.26 -1.76 4.28
N LEU A 248 -9.65 -0.48 4.42
CA LEU A 248 -9.48 0.28 5.67
C LEU A 248 -10.35 -0.24 6.81
N LYS A 249 -11.60 -0.67 6.51
CA LYS A 249 -12.48 -1.32 7.50
C LYS A 249 -11.82 -2.59 8.04
N ILE A 250 -11.31 -3.45 7.15
CA ILE A 250 -10.58 -4.67 7.50
C ILE A 250 -9.34 -4.32 8.33
N GLY A 251 -8.50 -3.38 7.86
CA GLY A 251 -7.29 -2.96 8.57
C GLY A 251 -7.56 -2.45 10.00
N ASN A 252 -8.64 -1.68 10.20
CA ASN A 252 -9.05 -1.25 11.54
C ASN A 252 -9.48 -2.41 12.43
N LEU A 253 -10.18 -3.41 11.90
CA LEU A 253 -10.53 -4.63 12.63
C LEU A 253 -9.29 -5.46 12.97
N THR A 254 -8.35 -5.62 12.03
CA THR A 254 -7.07 -6.30 12.26
C THR A 254 -6.27 -5.62 13.38
N CYS A 255 -6.22 -4.28 13.40
CA CYS A 255 -5.62 -3.53 14.49
C CYS A 255 -6.32 -3.74 15.84
N GLN A 256 -7.67 -3.76 15.86
CA GLN A 256 -8.43 -4.08 17.09
C GLN A 256 -8.08 -5.48 17.59
N CYS A 257 -8.02 -6.47 16.70
CA CYS A 257 -7.64 -7.83 17.06
C CYS A 257 -6.21 -7.89 17.62
N ALA A 258 -5.27 -7.20 16.98
CA ALA A 258 -3.88 -7.10 17.42
C ALA A 258 -3.77 -6.56 18.87
N CYS A 259 -4.56 -5.54 19.22
CA CYS A 259 -4.63 -5.05 20.59
C CYS A 259 -5.13 -6.12 21.58
N ARG A 260 -6.16 -6.90 21.22
CA ARG A 260 -6.69 -7.97 22.08
C ARG A 260 -5.70 -9.11 22.27
N ILE A 261 -5.01 -9.51 21.21
CA ILE A 261 -3.92 -10.50 21.26
C ILE A 261 -2.79 -10.00 22.17
N GLN A 262 -2.42 -8.74 22.07
CA GLN A 262 -1.41 -8.15 22.96
C GLN A 262 -1.85 -8.21 24.43
N SER A 263 -3.10 -7.84 24.73
CA SER A 263 -3.66 -7.96 26.09
C SER A 263 -3.67 -9.41 26.58
N LEU A 264 -4.07 -10.36 25.74
CA LEU A 264 -4.08 -11.78 26.08
C LEU A 264 -2.66 -12.26 26.39
N HIS A 265 -1.70 -11.99 25.50
CA HIS A 265 -0.29 -12.32 25.70
C HIS A 265 0.27 -11.73 27.00
N LEU A 266 -0.08 -10.49 27.35
CA LEU A 266 0.36 -9.87 28.61
C LEU A 266 -0.23 -10.57 29.85
N VAL A 267 -1.51 -10.96 29.81
CA VAL A 267 -2.15 -11.71 30.91
C VAL A 267 -1.47 -13.06 31.08
N LEU A 268 -1.21 -13.73 29.95
CA LEU A 268 -0.58 -15.02 29.81
C LEU A 268 0.88 -15.06 30.30
N ASN A 269 1.65 -14.00 30.03
CA ASN A 269 3.08 -13.89 30.36
C ASN A 269 3.39 -13.01 31.59
N SER A 270 2.39 -12.59 32.38
CA SER A 270 2.60 -11.79 33.60
C SER A 270 3.21 -12.64 34.74
N GLY A 271 4.54 -12.74 34.73
CA GLY A 271 5.33 -13.32 35.81
C GLY A 271 5.32 -12.45 37.06
N ASN A 272 4.74 -12.97 38.14
CA ASN A 272 5.14 -12.72 39.54
C ASN A 272 4.49 -13.69 40.56
N GLN A 273 4.04 -14.86 40.10
CA GLN A 273 3.69 -16.04 40.91
C GLN A 273 3.72 -17.27 39.97
N PRO A 274 3.86 -18.51 40.49
CA PRO A 274 4.15 -19.70 39.68
C PRO A 274 3.26 -19.78 38.44
N PRO A 275 3.79 -20.28 37.30
CA PRO A 275 3.07 -20.35 36.03
C PRO A 275 1.68 -20.91 36.30
N LEU A 276 0.67 -20.19 35.81
CA LEU A 276 -0.73 -20.55 36.01
C LEU A 276 -0.86 -22.07 35.85
N GLU A 277 -1.24 -22.77 36.92
CA GLU A 277 -1.79 -24.12 36.80
C GLU A 277 -3.14 -23.96 36.09
N MET A 278 -3.09 -23.57 34.82
CA MET A 278 -4.19 -23.70 33.90
C MET A 278 -4.49 -25.19 33.86
N ASP A 279 -5.69 -25.54 34.31
CA ASP A 279 -6.22 -26.88 34.10
C ASP A 279 -6.06 -27.27 32.62
N THR A 280 -5.70 -28.51 32.37
CA THR A 280 -5.48 -29.11 31.05
C THR A 280 -6.61 -28.77 30.06
N THR A 281 -7.85 -28.68 30.56
CA THR A 281 -9.04 -28.27 29.81
C THR A 281 -8.93 -26.85 29.23
N SER A 282 -8.54 -25.87 30.04
CA SER A 282 -8.42 -24.46 29.61
C SER A 282 -7.32 -24.27 28.55
N ARG A 283 -6.20 -24.99 28.70
CA ARG A 283 -5.10 -25.00 27.71
C ARG A 283 -5.57 -25.57 26.38
N LEU A 284 -6.34 -26.66 26.42
CA LEU A 284 -6.88 -27.31 25.23
C LEU A 284 -7.83 -26.38 24.47
N VAL A 285 -8.71 -25.67 25.18
CA VAL A 285 -9.63 -24.70 24.59
C VAL A 285 -8.87 -23.54 23.95
N LEU A 286 -7.91 -22.94 24.67
CA LEU A 286 -7.05 -21.86 24.16
C LEU A 286 -6.29 -22.30 22.90
N TYR A 287 -5.70 -23.49 22.91
CA TYR A 287 -4.99 -24.06 21.77
C TYR A 287 -5.92 -24.24 20.57
N LYS A 288 -7.06 -24.91 20.75
CA LYS A 288 -8.00 -25.19 19.67
C LYS A 288 -8.52 -23.90 19.05
N LEU A 289 -8.86 -22.91 19.89
CA LEU A 289 -9.42 -21.64 19.43
C LEU A 289 -8.40 -20.79 18.69
N SER A 290 -7.19 -20.66 19.23
CA SER A 290 -6.10 -19.90 18.60
C SER A 290 -5.63 -20.54 17.29
N SER A 291 -5.54 -21.86 17.24
CA SER A 291 -5.18 -22.61 16.03
C SER A 291 -6.24 -22.47 14.93
N GLU A 292 -7.52 -22.65 15.25
CA GLU A 292 -8.62 -22.51 14.27
C GLU A 292 -8.75 -21.06 13.77
N SER A 293 -8.61 -20.08 14.67
CA SER A 293 -8.59 -18.66 14.30
C SER A 293 -7.38 -18.30 13.43
N GLY A 294 -6.21 -18.85 13.73
CA GLY A 294 -4.99 -18.66 12.95
C GLY A 294 -5.14 -19.16 11.50
N LYS A 295 -5.60 -20.41 11.34
CA LYS A 295 -5.88 -21.00 10.02
C LYS A 295 -6.88 -20.19 9.21
N ALA A 296 -7.99 -19.79 9.85
CA ALA A 296 -9.00 -18.96 9.21
C ALA A 296 -8.43 -17.62 8.71
N LEU A 297 -7.60 -16.95 9.53
CA LEU A 297 -6.97 -15.69 9.12
C LEU A 297 -5.94 -15.90 8.01
N SER A 298 -5.14 -16.97 8.04
CA SER A 298 -4.18 -17.28 6.96
C SER A 298 -4.90 -17.54 5.63
N ASP A 299 -6.01 -18.29 5.65
CA ASP A 299 -6.85 -18.51 4.47
C ASP A 299 -7.45 -17.18 3.96
N LEU A 300 -7.91 -16.29 4.84
CA LEU A 300 -8.39 -14.95 4.44
C LEU A 300 -7.27 -14.07 3.86
N ALA A 301 -6.07 -14.12 4.43
CA ALA A 301 -4.91 -13.40 3.92
C ALA A 301 -4.55 -13.89 2.51
N SER A 302 -4.61 -15.20 2.28
CA SER A 302 -4.41 -15.80 0.96
C SER A 302 -5.48 -15.34 -0.04
N SER A 303 -6.76 -15.38 0.35
CA SER A 303 -7.92 -14.93 -0.44
C SER A 303 -7.80 -13.47 -0.87
N ILE A 304 -7.42 -12.56 0.03
CA ILE A 304 -7.21 -11.15 -0.32
C ILE A 304 -6.03 -10.99 -1.28
N ARG A 305 -4.94 -11.76 -1.10
CA ARG A 305 -3.75 -11.69 -1.93
C ARG A 305 -4.02 -12.18 -3.36
N SER A 306 -4.80 -13.24 -3.52
CA SER A 306 -5.18 -13.80 -4.82
C SER A 306 -6.43 -13.17 -5.43
N MET A 307 -7.18 -12.34 -4.68
CA MET A 307 -8.53 -11.86 -5.07
C MET A 307 -9.48 -12.99 -5.44
N THR A 308 -9.39 -14.11 -4.73
CA THR A 308 -10.32 -15.24 -4.86
C THR A 308 -11.20 -15.34 -3.63
N THR A 309 -12.40 -15.88 -3.76
CA THR A 309 -13.25 -16.16 -2.59
C THR A 309 -12.51 -17.06 -1.58
N PRO A 310 -12.73 -16.91 -0.27
CA PRO A 310 -12.14 -17.80 0.72
C PRO A 310 -12.55 -19.26 0.46
N SER A 311 -11.67 -20.20 0.84
CA SER A 311 -11.83 -21.65 0.65
C SER A 311 -12.94 -22.27 1.51
N PHE A 312 -13.39 -21.55 2.54
CA PHE A 312 -14.34 -22.00 3.54
C PHE A 312 -15.62 -21.16 3.52
N ASP A 313 -16.71 -21.77 3.98
CA ASP A 313 -17.95 -21.03 4.22
C ASP A 313 -17.82 -20.22 5.52
N VAL A 314 -17.98 -18.90 5.40
CA VAL A 314 -17.90 -17.93 6.50
C VAL A 314 -18.87 -18.28 7.63
N THR A 315 -20.05 -18.81 7.30
CA THR A 315 -21.10 -19.17 8.26
C THR A 315 -20.72 -20.42 9.06
N VAL A 316 -20.19 -21.43 8.38
CA VAL A 316 -19.74 -22.68 9.00
C VAL A 316 -18.56 -22.45 9.96
N LEU A 317 -17.62 -21.59 9.56
CA LEU A 317 -16.50 -21.22 10.45
C LEU A 317 -16.98 -20.47 11.69
N ALA A 318 -17.90 -19.51 11.53
CA ALA A 318 -18.45 -18.77 12.66
C ALA A 318 -19.14 -19.71 13.66
N ASP A 319 -19.95 -20.66 13.17
CA ASP A 319 -20.62 -21.64 14.03
C ASP A 319 -19.63 -22.58 14.74
N LYS A 320 -18.55 -22.97 14.05
CA LYS A 320 -17.45 -23.75 14.65
C LYS A 320 -16.74 -22.96 15.77
N LEU A 321 -16.44 -21.69 15.54
CA LEU A 321 -15.79 -20.82 16.54
C LEU A 321 -16.69 -20.58 17.76
N LYS A 322 -17.99 -20.33 17.54
CA LYS A 322 -18.99 -20.20 18.61
C LYS A 322 -19.11 -21.46 19.45
N SER A 323 -19.08 -22.64 18.83
CA SER A 323 -19.10 -23.91 19.56
C SER A 323 -17.89 -24.03 20.49
N ILE A 324 -16.69 -23.66 20.04
CA ILE A 324 -15.47 -23.71 20.87
C ILE A 324 -15.55 -22.68 22.01
N VAL A 325 -16.12 -21.50 21.75
CA VAL A 325 -16.37 -20.49 22.78
C VAL A 325 -17.34 -20.99 23.85
N PHE A 326 -18.38 -21.72 23.47
CA PHE A 326 -19.34 -22.30 24.42
C PHE A 326 -18.64 -23.29 25.37
N ASP A 327 -17.76 -24.14 24.84
CA ASP A 327 -16.95 -25.06 25.64
C ASP A 327 -16.03 -24.30 26.63
N ALA A 328 -15.52 -23.13 26.25
CA ALA A 328 -14.69 -22.27 27.10
C ALA A 328 -15.43 -21.71 28.32
N MET A 329 -16.73 -21.45 28.18
CA MET A 329 -17.57 -20.83 29.21
C MET A 329 -18.01 -21.82 30.31
N LEU A 330 -17.81 -23.12 30.08
CA LEU A 330 -18.14 -24.20 31.02
C LEU A 330 -17.03 -24.49 32.05
N VAL A 331 -15.86 -23.85 31.93
CA VAL A 331 -14.70 -24.10 32.81
C VAL A 331 -14.84 -23.30 34.12
N PRO A 332 -14.75 -23.93 35.32
CA PRO A 332 -14.89 -23.25 36.61
C PRO A 332 -13.75 -22.26 36.93
N ASP A 333 -14.11 -21.12 37.55
CA ASP A 333 -13.36 -19.86 37.50
C ASP A 333 -12.21 -19.68 38.51
N THR A 334 -11.09 -19.14 37.99
CA THR A 334 -10.19 -18.24 38.72
C THR A 334 -10.18 -16.87 38.01
N LEU A 335 -9.94 -15.76 38.72
CA LEU A 335 -10.02 -14.39 38.15
C LEU A 335 -9.16 -14.17 36.89
N LYS A 336 -7.99 -14.81 36.82
CA LYS A 336 -7.08 -14.74 35.65
C LYS A 336 -7.61 -15.55 34.47
N LEU A 337 -8.18 -16.72 34.74
CA LEU A 337 -8.79 -17.58 33.73
C LEU A 337 -10.03 -16.92 33.12
N ALA A 338 -10.88 -16.30 33.93
CA ALA A 338 -12.03 -15.53 33.45
C ALA A 338 -11.61 -14.37 32.52
N THR A 339 -10.52 -13.69 32.84
CA THR A 339 -9.98 -12.58 32.02
C THR A 339 -9.41 -13.10 30.70
N ALA A 340 -8.66 -14.20 30.72
CA ALA A 340 -8.12 -14.83 29.51
C ALA A 340 -9.24 -15.38 28.60
N THR A 341 -10.25 -16.03 29.18
CA THR A 341 -11.43 -16.52 28.45
C THR A 341 -12.22 -15.37 27.83
N SER A 342 -12.43 -14.25 28.54
CA SER A 342 -13.07 -13.06 27.99
C SER A 342 -12.30 -12.47 26.80
N LEU A 343 -10.97 -12.34 26.91
CA LEU A 343 -10.12 -11.85 25.82
C LEU A 343 -10.13 -12.79 24.61
N LEU A 344 -10.22 -14.11 24.83
CA LEU A 344 -10.36 -15.10 23.75
C LEU A 344 -11.67 -14.96 23.01
N ILE A 345 -12.78 -14.76 23.73
CA ILE A 345 -14.10 -14.51 23.13
C ILE A 345 -14.07 -13.23 22.28
N GLU A 346 -13.42 -12.18 22.78
CA GLU A 346 -13.25 -10.93 22.03
C GLU A 346 -12.38 -11.10 20.78
N ILE A 347 -11.32 -11.91 20.84
CA ILE A 347 -10.48 -12.25 19.68
C ILE A 347 -11.31 -12.99 18.64
N VAL A 348 -12.08 -14.01 19.03
CA VAL A 348 -12.96 -14.77 18.13
C VAL A 348 -13.99 -13.87 17.47
N THR A 349 -14.66 -13.03 18.26
CA THR A 349 -15.62 -12.05 17.74
C THR A 349 -14.94 -11.10 16.75
N CYS A 350 -13.68 -10.75 16.99
CA CYS A 350 -12.92 -9.93 16.06
C CYS A 350 -12.61 -10.67 14.75
N VAL A 351 -12.20 -11.94 14.82
CA VAL A 351 -11.96 -12.80 13.66
C VAL A 351 -13.24 -12.95 12.84
N GLU A 352 -14.37 -13.26 13.47
CA GLU A 352 -15.68 -13.34 12.78
C GLU A 352 -16.01 -12.04 12.02
N ARG A 353 -15.77 -10.87 12.66
CA ARG A 353 -15.99 -9.57 12.02
C ARG A 353 -15.03 -9.30 10.87
N ILE A 354 -13.78 -9.76 10.96
CA ILE A 354 -12.81 -9.70 9.86
C ILE A 354 -13.31 -10.58 8.72
N THR A 355 -13.66 -11.84 8.99
CA THR A 355 -14.20 -12.79 8.00
C THR A 355 -15.41 -12.22 7.28
N GLY A 356 -16.40 -11.69 8.01
CA GLY A 356 -17.57 -11.05 7.42
C GLY A 356 -17.23 -9.84 6.55
N SER A 357 -16.28 -9.00 6.99
CA SER A 357 -15.84 -7.83 6.22
C SER A 357 -15.07 -8.21 4.95
N VAL A 358 -14.30 -9.30 4.99
CA VAL A 358 -13.63 -9.86 3.79
C VAL A 358 -14.65 -10.47 2.83
N GLY A 359 -15.70 -11.14 3.33
CA GLY A 359 -16.81 -11.61 2.51
C GLY A 359 -17.54 -10.46 1.78
N GLU A 360 -17.87 -9.37 2.49
CA GLU A 360 -18.43 -8.16 1.89
C GLU A 360 -17.51 -7.55 0.83
N LEU A 361 -16.19 -7.52 1.09
CA LEU A 361 -15.19 -7.05 0.15
C LEU A 361 -15.16 -7.93 -1.11
N ALA A 362 -15.12 -9.26 -0.93
CA ALA A 362 -15.09 -10.22 -2.04
C ALA A 362 -16.29 -10.06 -2.96
N GLN A 363 -17.50 -9.86 -2.39
CA GLN A 363 -18.71 -9.61 -3.17
C GLN A 363 -18.63 -8.28 -3.95
N LYS A 364 -18.19 -7.19 -3.31
CA LYS A 364 -18.13 -5.86 -3.96
C LYS A 364 -17.00 -5.74 -4.98
N ALA A 365 -15.89 -6.41 -4.75
CA ALA A 365 -14.73 -6.42 -5.63
C ALA A 365 -14.82 -7.51 -6.71
N SER A 366 -15.92 -8.28 -6.75
CA SER A 366 -16.12 -9.38 -7.70
C SER A 366 -14.96 -10.38 -7.69
N PHE A 367 -14.57 -10.86 -6.51
CA PHE A 367 -13.51 -11.86 -6.37
C PHE A 367 -13.85 -13.11 -7.18
N GLU A 368 -12.84 -13.69 -7.82
CA GLU A 368 -13.03 -14.90 -8.60
C GLU A 368 -13.36 -16.07 -7.67
N PRO A 369 -14.27 -16.98 -8.04
CA PRO A 369 -14.51 -18.19 -7.27
C PRO A 369 -13.20 -18.96 -7.09
N HIS A 370 -12.93 -19.43 -5.87
CA HIS A 370 -11.80 -20.32 -5.67
C HIS A 370 -11.98 -21.56 -6.54
N LYS A 371 -11.08 -21.78 -7.50
CA LYS A 371 -10.99 -23.06 -8.19
C LYS A 371 -10.63 -24.10 -7.13
N ALA A 372 -11.63 -24.77 -6.57
CA ALA A 372 -11.43 -26.13 -6.12
C ALA A 372 -10.76 -26.84 -7.29
N LEU A 373 -9.65 -27.53 -7.05
CA LEU A 373 -9.14 -28.49 -8.01
C LEU A 373 -10.33 -29.38 -8.34
N VAL A 374 -10.94 -29.17 -9.50
CA VAL A 374 -11.86 -30.13 -10.09
C VAL A 374 -10.97 -31.34 -10.27
N ASP A 375 -11.16 -32.34 -9.42
CA ASP A 375 -10.80 -33.72 -9.73
C ASP A 375 -11.34 -33.93 -11.14
N THR A 376 -10.43 -33.91 -12.10
CA THR A 376 -10.77 -34.15 -13.48
C THR A 376 -11.15 -35.61 -13.49
N ASP A 377 -12.46 -35.85 -13.62
CA ASP A 377 -13.00 -37.17 -13.86
C ASP A 377 -12.16 -37.81 -14.99
N PRO A 378 -11.51 -38.97 -14.76
CA PRO A 378 -10.63 -39.58 -15.76
C PRO A 378 -11.35 -39.98 -17.05
N THR A 379 -12.67 -39.79 -17.12
CA THR A 379 -13.50 -40.12 -18.27
C THR A 379 -13.41 -39.07 -19.40
N GLU A 380 -13.08 -37.80 -19.12
CA GLU A 380 -13.02 -36.74 -20.16
C GLU A 380 -11.66 -36.68 -20.90
N ALA A 381 -10.60 -37.26 -20.31
CA ALA A 381 -9.29 -37.36 -20.96
C ALA A 381 -9.24 -38.43 -22.07
N ALA A 382 -10.17 -39.39 -22.07
CA ALA A 382 -10.24 -40.43 -23.09
C ALA A 382 -10.90 -39.97 -24.40
N GLU A 383 -11.82 -39.01 -24.34
CA GLU A 383 -12.56 -38.57 -25.53
C GLU A 383 -11.74 -37.60 -26.41
N VAL A 384 -10.80 -36.85 -25.82
CA VAL A 384 -9.89 -35.95 -26.55
C VAL A 384 -8.78 -36.70 -27.29
N VAL A 385 -8.39 -37.90 -26.83
CA VAL A 385 -7.34 -38.70 -27.48
C VAL A 385 -7.87 -39.46 -28.72
N VAL A 386 -9.14 -39.87 -28.72
CA VAL A 386 -9.71 -40.63 -29.86
C VAL A 386 -9.99 -39.73 -31.07
N LEU A 387 -10.31 -38.44 -30.88
CA LEU A 387 -10.61 -37.52 -31.98
C LEU A 387 -9.37 -36.93 -32.69
N THR A 388 -8.15 -37.35 -32.32
CA THR A 388 -6.90 -36.91 -32.97
C THR A 388 -6.18 -38.02 -33.74
N MET A 389 -6.79 -39.21 -33.86
CA MET A 389 -6.22 -40.35 -34.61
C MET A 389 -7.16 -40.93 -35.67
N ASP A 390 -8.07 -40.13 -36.24
CA ASP A 390 -8.76 -40.44 -37.51
C ASP A 390 -8.67 -39.26 -38.49
#